data_AF-A0A7E6F007-F1
#
_entry.id   AF-A0A7E6F007-F1
#
_cell.length_a   1.000
_cell.length_b   1.000
_cell.length_c   1.000
_cell.angle_alpha   90.00
_cell.angle_beta   90.00
_cell.angle_gamma   90.00
#
_symmetry.space_group_name_H-M   'P 1'
#
loop_
_entity.id
_entity.type
_entity.pdbx_description
1 polymer ?
#
loop_
_entity_poly.entity_id
_entity_poly.type
_entity_poly.pdbx_seq_one_letter_code
_entity_poly.pdbx_strand_id
1 'polypeptide(L)'
;MSLINIIIAICLTIYQLVKAVTELHYADIIFTILILINAGFCVFYTIHGLLRERAYELLALVAAMVVILIYCIVQASITKNLETVKLVRLIIASILVPLNICLATLVVRRFGWLEFKIVGASEALQNMYKQATLFSTLLKFDLQVTVSVVILTLSLRFNNFANLTLNTMELVVLFIGIPISLAWDFLGYVLMKKESKIGVLVFILVGFLKPGYYLFKTITLYIHLSNLQPNTNELTEKFMIYCILTSVTIALSVWALLMIELFFVQRNFNKGLKERVLGVMPTERTGLLSAHSYQAVRLYQ
;
A
#
# COMPACT_ATOMS: atom_id res chain seq x y z
N MET A 1 10.99 -5.86 -19.03
CA MET A 1 10.58 -7.19 -18.53
C MET A 1 9.61 -7.09 -17.36
N SER A 2 9.98 -6.56 -16.18
CA SER A 2 9.06 -6.48 -15.02
C SER A 2 7.76 -5.69 -15.27
N LEU A 3 7.83 -4.51 -15.92
CA LEU A 3 6.62 -3.73 -16.27
C LEU A 3 5.68 -4.48 -17.23
N ILE A 4 6.24 -5.17 -18.23
CA ILE A 4 5.46 -5.94 -19.21
C ILE A 4 4.74 -7.10 -18.51
N ASN A 5 5.44 -7.80 -17.60
CA ASN A 5 4.88 -8.87 -16.79
C ASN A 5 3.69 -8.38 -15.93
N ILE A 6 3.82 -7.21 -15.31
CA ILE A 6 2.76 -6.62 -14.48
C ILE A 6 1.59 -6.15 -15.35
N ILE A 7 1.84 -5.57 -16.52
CA ILE A 7 0.79 -5.16 -17.46
C ILE A 7 0.01 -6.38 -17.97
N ILE A 8 0.69 -7.46 -18.34
CA ILE A 8 0.04 -8.72 -18.74
C ILE A 8 -0.84 -9.25 -17.61
N ALA A 9 -0.33 -9.25 -16.37
CA ALA A 9 -1.09 -9.67 -15.20
C ALA A 9 -2.34 -8.80 -14.99
N ILE A 10 -2.26 -7.48 -15.24
CA ILE A 10 -3.40 -6.56 -15.14
C ILE A 10 -4.41 -6.78 -16.26
N CYS A 11 -3.97 -6.95 -17.50
CA CYS A 11 -4.87 -7.26 -18.61
C CYS A 11 -5.65 -8.57 -18.34
N LEU A 12 -4.98 -9.57 -17.77
CA LEU A 12 -5.62 -10.83 -17.36
C LEU A 12 -6.60 -10.65 -16.20
N THR A 13 -6.31 -9.81 -15.20
CA THR A 13 -7.25 -9.55 -14.09
C THR A 13 -8.45 -8.73 -14.54
N ILE A 14 -8.28 -7.79 -15.48
CA ILE A 14 -9.38 -7.04 -16.10
C ILE A 14 -10.28 -7.99 -16.90
N TYR A 15 -9.70 -8.87 -17.71
CA TYR A 15 -10.48 -9.88 -18.45
C TYR A 15 -11.33 -10.76 -17.52
N GLN A 16 -10.76 -11.16 -16.38
CA GLN A 16 -11.51 -11.91 -15.37
C GLN A 16 -12.59 -11.09 -14.68
N LEU A 17 -12.37 -9.80 -14.45
CA LEU A 17 -13.39 -8.93 -13.89
C LEU A 17 -14.60 -8.84 -14.83
N VAL A 18 -14.36 -8.64 -16.13
CA VAL A 18 -15.43 -8.59 -17.15
C VAL A 18 -16.19 -9.91 -17.19
N LYS A 19 -15.48 -11.05 -17.17
CA LYS A 19 -16.11 -12.37 -17.14
C LYS A 19 -16.93 -12.60 -15.87
N ALA A 20 -16.38 -12.29 -14.70
CA ALA A 20 -17.05 -12.47 -13.41
C ALA A 20 -18.30 -11.57 -13.27
N VAL A 21 -18.25 -10.35 -13.80
CA VAL A 21 -19.42 -9.44 -13.86
C VAL A 21 -20.50 -10.01 -14.79
N THR A 22 -20.11 -10.67 -15.88
CA THR A 22 -21.03 -11.27 -16.84
C THR A 22 -21.73 -12.51 -16.27
N GLU A 23 -21.03 -13.28 -15.43
CA GLU A 23 -21.58 -14.49 -14.78
C GLU A 23 -22.26 -14.21 -13.42
N LEU A 24 -22.38 -12.95 -12.97
CA LEU A 24 -23.10 -12.52 -11.76
C LEU A 24 -22.67 -13.20 -10.44
N HIS A 25 -21.44 -13.74 -10.35
CA HIS A 25 -20.88 -14.28 -9.12
C HIS A 25 -20.24 -13.17 -8.25
N TYR A 26 -21.03 -12.58 -7.35
CA TYR A 26 -20.61 -11.47 -6.47
C TYR A 26 -19.32 -11.77 -5.67
N ALA A 27 -19.12 -13.01 -5.22
CA ALA A 27 -17.91 -13.45 -4.51
C ALA A 27 -16.64 -13.19 -5.32
N ASP A 28 -16.66 -13.65 -6.56
CA ASP A 28 -15.53 -13.63 -7.46
C ASP A 28 -15.25 -12.22 -7.96
N ILE A 29 -16.29 -11.41 -8.12
CA ILE A 29 -16.16 -9.99 -8.48
C ILE A 29 -15.35 -9.25 -7.40
N ILE A 30 -15.69 -9.42 -6.12
CA ILE A 30 -15.02 -8.69 -5.03
C ILE A 30 -13.56 -9.12 -4.87
N PHE A 31 -13.27 -10.42 -4.95
CA PHE A 31 -11.89 -10.92 -4.94
C PHE A 31 -11.09 -10.46 -6.15
N THR A 32 -11.72 -10.39 -7.32
CA THR A 32 -11.05 -9.90 -8.52
C THR A 32 -10.77 -8.39 -8.42
N ILE A 33 -11.68 -7.61 -7.84
CA ILE A 33 -11.46 -6.18 -7.53
C ILE A 33 -10.31 -6.02 -6.52
N LEU A 34 -10.26 -6.84 -5.47
CA LEU A 34 -9.16 -6.85 -4.49
C LEU A 34 -7.80 -7.05 -5.16
N ILE A 35 -7.69 -8.05 -6.04
CA ILE A 35 -6.46 -8.36 -6.78
C ILE A 35 -6.13 -7.22 -7.76
N LEU A 36 -7.13 -6.66 -8.45
CA LEU A 36 -6.94 -5.58 -9.40
C LEU A 36 -6.41 -4.30 -8.73
N ILE A 37 -6.96 -3.93 -7.59
CA ILE A 37 -6.50 -2.77 -6.82
C ILE A 37 -5.07 -2.97 -6.33
N ASN A 38 -4.75 -4.15 -5.77
CA ASN A 38 -3.39 -4.47 -5.34
C ASN A 38 -2.40 -4.49 -6.53
N ALA A 39 -2.82 -4.97 -7.70
CA ALA A 39 -2.02 -4.90 -8.92
C ALA A 39 -1.77 -3.45 -9.38
N GLY A 40 -2.75 -2.56 -9.22
CA GLY A 40 -2.60 -1.12 -9.44
C GLY A 40 -1.52 -0.50 -8.54
N PHE A 41 -1.51 -0.85 -7.25
CA PHE A 41 -0.44 -0.45 -6.33
C PHE A 41 0.93 -1.00 -6.77
N CYS A 42 1.01 -2.25 -7.25
CA CYS A 42 2.26 -2.80 -7.81
C CYS A 42 2.79 -2.02 -9.01
N VAL A 43 1.93 -1.57 -9.93
CA VAL A 43 2.37 -0.69 -11.03
C VAL A 43 2.89 0.62 -10.48
N PHE A 44 2.16 1.22 -9.55
CA PHE A 44 2.56 2.47 -8.92
C PHE A 44 3.96 2.34 -8.28
N TYR A 45 4.23 1.29 -7.50
CA TYR A 45 5.55 1.06 -6.90
C TYR A 45 6.62 0.73 -7.94
N THR A 46 6.27 0.03 -9.02
CA THR A 46 7.24 -0.27 -10.07
C THR A 46 7.68 1.00 -10.79
N ILE A 47 6.74 1.86 -11.20
CA ILE A 47 7.06 3.12 -11.88
C ILE A 47 7.81 4.05 -10.93
N HIS A 48 7.23 4.31 -9.76
CA HIS A 48 7.78 5.31 -8.85
C HIS A 48 9.07 4.83 -8.17
N GLY A 49 9.15 3.56 -7.79
CA GLY A 49 10.32 2.97 -7.16
C GLY A 49 11.49 2.76 -8.13
N LEU A 50 11.22 2.32 -9.36
CA LEU A 50 12.27 2.11 -10.37
C LEU A 50 12.80 3.44 -10.91
N LEU A 51 11.93 4.39 -11.29
CA LEU A 51 12.35 5.66 -11.89
C LEU A 51 13.05 6.58 -10.88
N ARG A 52 12.73 6.49 -9.59
CA ARG A 52 13.35 7.30 -8.53
C ARG A 52 14.40 6.54 -7.73
N GLU A 53 14.81 5.35 -8.18
CA GLU A 53 15.77 4.46 -7.48
C GLU A 53 15.50 4.31 -5.98
N ARG A 54 14.22 4.24 -5.57
CA ARG A 54 13.82 4.18 -4.17
C ARG A 54 13.76 2.74 -3.68
N ALA A 55 14.81 2.29 -3.01
CA ALA A 55 14.93 0.91 -2.51
C ALA A 55 13.72 0.47 -1.65
N TYR A 56 13.24 1.32 -0.74
CA TYR A 56 12.11 1.00 0.13
C TYR A 56 10.80 0.76 -0.64
N GLU A 57 10.56 1.48 -1.73
CA GLU A 57 9.36 1.29 -2.55
C GLU A 57 9.42 -0.02 -3.35
N LEU A 58 10.61 -0.50 -3.73
CA LEU A 58 10.77 -1.85 -4.27
C LEU A 58 10.56 -2.94 -3.21
N LEU A 59 10.93 -2.69 -1.96
CA LEU A 59 10.59 -3.63 -0.86
C LEU A 59 9.07 -3.70 -0.65
N ALA A 60 8.37 -2.56 -0.70
CA ALA A 60 6.91 -2.53 -0.67
C ALA A 60 6.30 -3.27 -1.88
N LEU A 61 6.90 -3.14 -3.06
CA LEU A 61 6.51 -3.91 -4.26
C LEU A 61 6.64 -5.42 -4.04
N VAL A 62 7.73 -5.90 -3.43
CA VAL A 62 7.91 -7.33 -3.10
C VAL A 62 6.83 -7.79 -2.13
N ALA A 63 6.57 -7.03 -1.06
CA ALA A 63 5.51 -7.34 -0.11
C ALA A 63 4.12 -7.39 -0.78
N ALA A 64 3.80 -6.42 -1.63
CA ALA A 64 2.55 -6.36 -2.39
C ALA A 64 2.38 -7.56 -3.33
N MET A 65 3.45 -7.99 -3.99
CA MET A 65 3.42 -9.18 -4.85
C MET A 65 3.16 -10.47 -4.08
N VAL A 66 3.75 -10.63 -2.88
CA VAL A 66 3.47 -11.77 -2.00
C VAL A 66 2.00 -11.77 -1.58
N VAL A 67 1.44 -10.62 -1.22
CA VAL A 67 0.02 -10.48 -0.87
C VAL A 67 -0.90 -10.87 -2.03
N ILE A 68 -0.60 -10.44 -3.26
CA ILE A 68 -1.36 -10.85 -4.46
C ILE A 68 -1.32 -12.37 -4.66
N LEU A 69 -0.15 -12.99 -4.49
CA LEU A 69 -0.01 -14.44 -4.62
C LEU A 69 -0.88 -15.18 -3.60
N ILE A 70 -0.89 -14.71 -2.34
CA ILE A 70 -1.77 -15.26 -1.29
C ILE A 70 -3.24 -15.11 -1.69
N TYR A 71 -3.67 -13.96 -2.19
CA TYR A 71 -5.06 -13.77 -2.62
C TYR A 71 -5.46 -14.64 -3.81
N CYS A 72 -4.56 -14.86 -4.77
CA CYS A 72 -4.79 -15.81 -5.86
C CYS A 72 -5.01 -17.24 -5.35
N ILE A 73 -4.20 -17.68 -4.37
CA ILE A 73 -4.35 -19.00 -3.74
C ILE A 73 -5.68 -19.07 -2.99
N VAL A 74 -5.99 -18.07 -2.18
CA VAL A 74 -7.24 -17.99 -1.41
C VAL A 74 -8.47 -18.08 -2.32
N GLN A 75 -8.49 -17.32 -3.42
CA GLN A 75 -9.60 -17.35 -4.37
C GLN A 75 -9.75 -18.72 -5.05
N ALA A 76 -8.63 -19.40 -5.35
CA ALA A 76 -8.66 -20.75 -5.90
C ALA A 76 -9.18 -21.79 -4.90
N SER A 77 -8.84 -21.66 -3.61
CA SER A 77 -9.32 -22.56 -2.55
C SER A 77 -10.81 -22.42 -2.24
N ILE A 78 -11.37 -21.22 -2.41
CA ILE A 78 -12.80 -20.94 -2.16
C ILE A 78 -13.68 -21.42 -3.32
N THR A 79 -13.17 -21.37 -4.55
CA THR A 79 -13.95 -21.71 -5.74
C THR A 79 -14.05 -23.23 -5.92
N LYS A 80 -15.24 -23.81 -5.69
CA LYS A 80 -15.48 -25.27 -5.82
C LYS A 80 -15.28 -25.81 -7.25
N ASN A 81 -15.67 -25.04 -8.27
CA ASN A 81 -15.43 -25.36 -9.68
C ASN A 81 -14.48 -24.34 -10.28
N LEU A 82 -13.19 -24.67 -10.35
CA LEU A 82 -12.20 -23.77 -10.96
C LEU A 82 -12.48 -23.63 -12.45
N GLU A 83 -13.04 -22.48 -12.83
CA GLU A 83 -13.02 -22.05 -14.21
C GLU A 83 -11.58 -22.00 -14.74
N THR A 84 -11.38 -22.42 -15.98
CA THR A 84 -10.09 -22.47 -16.67
C THR A 84 -9.32 -21.14 -16.54
N VAL A 85 -10.03 -20.01 -16.58
CA VAL A 85 -9.43 -18.68 -16.51
C VAL A 85 -8.83 -18.38 -15.13
N LYS A 86 -9.49 -18.79 -14.04
CA LYS A 86 -8.99 -18.62 -12.65
C LYS A 86 -7.73 -19.44 -12.43
N LEU A 87 -7.73 -20.67 -12.93
CA LEU A 87 -6.60 -21.60 -12.85
C LEU A 87 -5.39 -21.07 -13.64
N VAL A 88 -5.60 -20.59 -14.86
CA VAL A 88 -4.53 -19.99 -15.68
C VAL A 88 -3.87 -18.81 -14.96
N ARG A 89 -4.65 -17.93 -14.33
CA ARG A 89 -4.07 -16.82 -13.54
C ARG A 89 -3.29 -17.30 -12.33
N LEU A 90 -3.75 -18.32 -11.63
CA LEU A 90 -3.00 -18.89 -10.51
C LEU A 90 -1.64 -19.44 -10.97
N ILE A 91 -1.61 -20.19 -12.07
CA ILE A 91 -0.37 -20.73 -12.64
C ILE A 91 0.56 -19.59 -13.06
N ILE A 92 0.05 -18.61 -13.82
CA ILE A 92 0.84 -17.46 -14.26
C ILE A 92 1.37 -16.68 -13.06
N ALA A 93 0.53 -16.39 -12.06
CA ALA A 93 0.95 -15.67 -10.86
C ALA A 93 2.02 -16.47 -10.08
N SER A 94 1.86 -17.78 -9.95
CA SER A 94 2.81 -18.66 -9.25
C SER A 94 4.19 -18.68 -9.90
N ILE A 95 4.29 -18.49 -11.22
CA ILE A 95 5.57 -18.43 -11.94
C ILE A 95 6.12 -16.99 -11.97
N LEU A 96 5.26 -16.02 -12.27
CA LEU A 96 5.65 -14.65 -12.56
C LEU A 96 6.00 -13.86 -11.30
N VAL A 97 5.30 -14.10 -10.19
CA VAL A 97 5.54 -13.40 -8.91
C VAL A 97 6.94 -13.72 -8.37
N PRO A 98 7.36 -14.99 -8.19
CA PRO A 98 8.71 -15.29 -7.71
C PRO A 98 9.82 -14.73 -8.61
N LEU A 99 9.62 -14.79 -9.93
CA LEU A 99 10.54 -14.19 -10.90
C LEU A 99 10.69 -12.68 -10.66
N ASN A 100 9.57 -11.96 -10.53
CA ASN A 100 9.58 -10.52 -10.27
C ASN A 100 10.17 -10.17 -8.90
N ILE A 101 9.95 -11.00 -7.87
CA ILE A 101 10.59 -10.84 -6.54
C ILE A 101 12.10 -10.98 -6.64
N CYS A 102 12.60 -11.98 -7.36
CA CYS A 102 14.03 -12.17 -7.59
C CYS A 102 14.64 -10.96 -8.30
N LEU A 103 14.01 -10.51 -9.40
CA LEU A 103 14.44 -9.33 -10.14
C LEU A 103 14.43 -8.06 -9.28
N ALA A 104 13.34 -7.81 -8.53
CA ALA A 104 13.24 -6.66 -7.64
C ALA A 104 14.35 -6.66 -6.58
N THR A 105 14.63 -7.83 -5.99
CA THR A 105 15.70 -7.99 -4.99
C THR A 105 17.09 -7.73 -5.57
N LEU A 106 17.36 -8.20 -6.80
CA LEU A 106 18.62 -7.93 -7.50
C LEU A 106 18.80 -6.45 -7.81
N VAL A 107 17.73 -5.76 -8.20
CA VAL A 107 17.74 -4.32 -8.49
C VAL A 107 17.98 -3.50 -7.22
N VAL A 108 17.31 -3.84 -6.11
CA VAL A 108 17.50 -3.16 -4.81
C VAL A 108 18.96 -3.19 -4.36
N ARG A 109 19.68 -4.30 -4.60
CA ARG A 109 21.11 -4.42 -4.25
C ARG A 109 22.02 -3.48 -5.04
N ARG A 110 21.58 -2.95 -6.18
CA ARG A 110 22.37 -2.05 -7.03
C ARG A 110 22.00 -0.57 -6.87
N PHE A 111 21.00 -0.25 -6.06
CA PHE A 111 20.64 1.14 -5.78
C PHE A 111 21.60 1.82 -4.80
N GLY A 112 21.68 3.15 -4.88
CA GLY A 112 22.51 3.99 -4.01
C GLY A 112 23.09 5.22 -4.70
N TRP A 113 23.12 5.24 -6.04
CA TRP A 113 23.72 6.34 -6.80
C TRP A 113 22.86 7.61 -6.77
N LEU A 114 21.54 7.51 -6.95
CA LEU A 114 20.66 8.69 -6.89
C LEU A 114 20.59 9.30 -5.49
N GLU A 115 20.62 8.49 -4.42
CA GLU A 115 20.64 8.98 -3.04
C GLU A 115 21.90 9.82 -2.76
N PHE A 116 23.06 9.32 -3.20
CA PHE A 116 24.32 10.05 -3.12
C PHE A 116 24.28 11.36 -3.92
N LYS A 117 23.66 11.36 -5.10
CA LYS A 117 23.54 12.56 -5.95
C LYS A 117 22.62 13.64 -5.36
N ILE A 118 21.50 13.25 -4.75
CA ILE A 118 20.52 14.20 -4.18
C ILE A 118 21.04 14.81 -2.88
N VAL A 119 21.63 13.99 -2.01
CA VAL A 119 21.93 14.36 -0.62
C VAL A 119 23.40 14.75 -0.42
N GLY A 120 24.28 14.35 -1.34
CA GLY A 120 25.73 14.52 -1.23
C GLY A 120 26.37 13.47 -0.32
N ALA A 121 27.66 13.66 0.01
CA ALA A 121 28.46 12.69 0.76
C ALA A 121 28.23 12.68 2.28
N SER A 122 27.31 13.50 2.81
CA SER A 122 27.04 13.53 4.26
C SER A 122 26.20 12.32 4.68
N GLU A 123 26.80 11.40 5.43
CA GLU A 123 26.12 10.20 5.94
C GLU A 123 24.90 10.54 6.82
N ALA A 124 25.01 11.59 7.64
CA ALA A 124 23.92 12.03 8.51
C ALA A 124 22.68 12.44 7.70
N LEU A 125 22.88 13.19 6.61
CA LEU A 125 21.79 13.66 5.78
C LEU A 125 21.20 12.53 4.93
N GLN A 126 22.04 11.59 4.46
CA GLN A 126 21.58 10.38 3.76
C GLN A 126 20.69 9.51 4.65
N ASN A 127 21.06 9.33 5.92
CA ASN A 127 20.24 8.57 6.87
C ASN A 127 18.90 9.24 7.14
N MET A 128 18.86 10.58 7.26
CA MET A 128 17.60 11.32 7.40
C MET A 128 16.70 11.17 6.16
N TYR A 129 17.29 11.22 4.96
CA TYR A 129 16.57 11.01 3.70
C TYR A 129 16.01 9.59 3.57
N LYS A 130 16.79 8.57 3.97
CA LYS A 130 16.35 7.16 4.00
C LYS A 130 15.14 6.98 4.92
N GLN A 131 15.19 7.53 6.14
CA GLN A 131 14.07 7.48 7.08
C GLN A 131 12.81 8.19 6.54
N ALA A 132 12.95 9.37 5.93
CA ALA A 132 11.83 10.08 5.31
C ALA A 132 11.22 9.31 4.12
N THR A 133 12.06 8.66 3.32
CA THR A 133 11.63 7.83 2.18
C THR A 133 10.94 6.55 2.66
N LEU A 134 11.44 5.93 3.72
CA LEU A 134 10.82 4.78 4.38
C LEU A 134 9.44 5.17 4.91
N PHE A 135 9.33 6.24 5.69
CA PHE A 135 8.03 6.73 6.20
C PHE A 135 7.03 7.00 5.07
N SER A 136 7.45 7.71 4.01
CA SER A 136 6.58 7.97 2.85
C SER A 136 6.17 6.69 2.12
N THR A 137 6.98 5.63 2.17
CA THR A 137 6.65 4.34 1.56
C THR A 137 5.65 3.58 2.42
N LEU A 138 5.89 3.54 3.74
CA LEU A 138 4.97 2.93 4.70
C LEU A 138 3.59 3.56 4.67
N LEU A 139 3.49 4.88 4.49
CA LEU A 139 2.21 5.59 4.34
C LEU A 139 1.39 5.07 3.14
N LYS A 140 2.04 4.85 2.00
CA LYS A 140 1.38 4.30 0.81
C LYS A 140 1.00 2.83 0.99
N PHE A 141 1.85 2.07 1.68
CA PHE A 141 1.59 0.67 1.99
C PHE A 141 0.45 0.50 3.01
N ASP A 142 0.36 1.40 3.99
CA ASP A 142 -0.75 1.48 4.94
C ASP A 142 -2.09 1.70 4.22
N LEU A 143 -2.11 2.59 3.21
CA LEU A 143 -3.27 2.74 2.33
C LEU A 143 -3.66 1.44 1.62
N GLN A 144 -2.69 0.77 1.00
CA GLN A 144 -2.91 -0.49 0.27
C GLN A 144 -3.51 -1.57 1.18
N VAL A 145 -2.94 -1.75 2.38
CA VAL A 145 -3.41 -2.74 3.35
C VAL A 145 -4.78 -2.35 3.91
N THR A 146 -5.02 -1.07 4.20
CA THR A 146 -6.32 -0.58 4.66
C THR A 146 -7.42 -0.85 3.64
N VAL A 147 -7.17 -0.55 2.36
CA VAL A 147 -8.12 -0.84 1.27
C VAL A 147 -8.38 -2.33 1.14
N SER A 148 -7.34 -3.16 1.31
CA SER A 148 -7.48 -4.61 1.27
C SER A 148 -8.36 -5.16 2.41
N VAL A 149 -8.21 -4.65 3.64
CA VAL A 149 -9.07 -5.00 4.79
C VAL A 149 -10.52 -4.61 4.52
N VAL A 150 -10.77 -3.42 3.96
CA VAL A 150 -12.12 -2.93 3.66
C VAL A 150 -12.81 -3.82 2.62
N ILE A 151 -12.12 -4.12 1.51
CA ILE A 151 -12.69 -4.96 0.43
C ILE A 151 -12.93 -6.38 0.92
N LEU A 152 -12.00 -6.95 1.70
CA LEU A 152 -12.16 -8.31 2.22
C LEU A 152 -13.31 -8.37 3.25
N THR A 153 -13.47 -7.34 4.06
CA THR A 153 -14.64 -7.20 4.95
C THR A 153 -15.95 -7.11 4.16
N LEU A 154 -15.95 -6.36 3.06
CA LEU A 154 -17.11 -6.24 2.18
C LEU A 154 -17.46 -7.58 1.51
N SER A 155 -16.46 -8.38 1.16
CA SER A 155 -16.63 -9.71 0.58
C SER A 155 -17.38 -10.68 1.50
N LEU A 156 -17.16 -10.60 2.82
CA LEU A 156 -17.87 -11.43 3.79
C LEU A 156 -19.37 -11.14 3.80
N ARG A 157 -19.74 -9.86 3.66
CA ARG A 157 -21.14 -9.42 3.65
C ARG A 157 -21.88 -9.87 2.40
N PHE A 158 -21.33 -9.61 1.22
CA PHE A 158 -22.02 -9.90 -0.04
C PHE A 158 -22.21 -11.39 -0.30
N ASN A 159 -21.34 -12.22 0.26
CA ASN A 159 -21.44 -13.66 0.07
C ASN A 159 -22.46 -14.34 0.99
N ASN A 160 -23.14 -13.59 1.88
CA ASN A 160 -24.03 -14.13 2.92
C ASN A 160 -23.40 -15.31 3.70
N PHE A 161 -22.06 -15.45 3.67
CA PHE A 161 -21.36 -16.59 4.27
C PHE A 161 -21.54 -16.58 5.78
N ALA A 162 -21.46 -15.39 6.36
CA ALA A 162 -21.85 -15.17 7.73
C ALA A 162 -23.26 -14.56 7.72
N ASN A 163 -24.19 -15.14 8.49
CA ASN A 163 -25.41 -14.44 8.96
C ASN A 163 -25.09 -13.21 9.85
N LEU A 164 -23.87 -12.70 9.76
CA LEU A 164 -23.42 -11.44 10.31
C LEU A 164 -24.04 -10.33 9.47
N THR A 165 -25.26 -9.96 9.83
CA THR A 165 -25.88 -8.72 9.39
C THR A 165 -24.98 -7.58 9.90
N LEU A 166 -23.97 -7.21 9.10
CA LEU A 166 -23.19 -6.00 9.38
C LEU A 166 -24.21 -4.88 9.49
N ASN A 167 -24.28 -4.29 10.68
CA ASN A 167 -25.20 -3.20 10.97
C ASN A 167 -25.00 -2.11 9.89
N THR A 168 -26.07 -1.46 9.45
CA THR A 168 -26.00 -0.40 8.42
C THR A 168 -24.93 0.65 8.77
N MET A 169 -24.69 0.87 10.06
CA MET A 169 -23.61 1.69 10.58
C MET A 169 -22.20 1.20 10.20
N GLU A 170 -21.92 -0.09 10.26
CA GLU A 170 -20.60 -0.63 9.91
C GLU A 170 -20.31 -0.46 8.40
N LEU A 171 -21.33 -0.59 7.57
CA LEU A 171 -21.19 -0.30 6.14
C LEU A 171 -20.84 1.17 5.89
N VAL A 172 -21.52 2.08 6.56
CA VAL A 172 -21.23 3.52 6.48
C VAL A 172 -19.80 3.80 6.91
N VAL A 173 -19.34 3.17 8.00
CA VAL A 173 -17.95 3.27 8.48
C VAL A 173 -16.94 2.76 7.45
N LEU A 174 -17.22 1.63 6.76
CA LEU A 174 -16.34 1.09 5.72
C LEU A 174 -16.21 2.03 4.52
N PHE A 175 -17.33 2.61 4.05
CA PHE A 175 -17.32 3.53 2.91
C PHE A 175 -16.65 4.86 3.25
N ILE A 176 -16.91 5.42 4.43
CA ILE A 176 -16.28 6.68 4.89
C ILE A 176 -14.81 6.45 5.30
N GLY A 177 -14.45 5.24 5.72
CA GLY A 177 -13.11 4.88 6.16
C GLY A 177 -12.04 5.04 5.08
N ILE A 178 -12.37 4.78 3.81
CA ILE A 178 -11.42 4.96 2.69
C ILE A 178 -11.07 6.45 2.48
N PRO A 179 -12.05 7.38 2.31
CA PRO A 179 -11.77 8.81 2.25
C PRO A 179 -10.99 9.34 3.45
N ILE A 180 -11.34 8.91 4.67
CA ILE A 180 -10.61 9.31 5.88
C ILE A 180 -9.17 8.82 5.82
N SER A 181 -8.93 7.59 5.38
CA SER A 181 -7.58 7.03 5.23
C SER A 181 -6.78 7.75 4.16
N LEU A 182 -7.40 8.15 3.05
CA LEU A 182 -6.74 8.98 2.03
C LEU A 182 -6.38 10.37 2.56
N ALA A 183 -7.30 11.02 3.29
CA ALA A 183 -7.04 12.31 3.91
C ALA A 183 -5.93 12.22 4.96
N TRP A 184 -5.87 11.10 5.67
CA TRP A 184 -4.82 10.77 6.63
C TRP A 184 -3.44 10.67 5.99
N ASP A 185 -3.32 9.92 4.90
CA ASP A 185 -2.07 9.77 4.18
C ASP A 185 -1.66 11.09 3.51
N PHE A 186 -2.62 11.86 3.02
CA PHE A 186 -2.34 13.21 2.54
C PHE A 186 -1.78 14.12 3.65
N LEU A 187 -2.36 14.05 4.86
CA LEU A 187 -1.85 14.77 6.03
C LEU A 187 -0.40 14.34 6.36
N GLY A 188 -0.12 13.04 6.35
CA GLY A 188 1.24 12.51 6.54
C GLY A 188 2.24 13.01 5.50
N TYR A 189 1.83 13.13 4.24
CA TYR A 189 2.67 13.69 3.18
C TYR A 189 2.96 15.19 3.39
N VAL A 190 1.92 15.99 3.71
CA VAL A 190 2.07 17.43 3.98
C VAL A 190 2.92 17.67 5.22
N LEU A 191 2.76 16.83 6.25
CA LEU A 191 3.54 16.85 7.47
C LEU A 191 5.04 16.72 7.19
N MET A 192 5.43 15.75 6.37
CA MET A 192 6.83 15.56 5.95
C MET A 192 7.36 16.78 5.21
N LYS A 193 6.58 17.36 4.29
CA LYS A 193 7.02 18.51 3.50
C LYS A 193 7.17 19.79 4.34
N LYS A 194 6.32 19.97 5.35
CA LYS A 194 6.34 21.15 6.22
C LYS A 194 7.23 21.00 7.45
N GLU A 195 7.64 19.78 7.80
CA GLU A 195 8.36 19.45 9.04
C GLU A 195 7.67 20.01 10.31
N SER A 196 6.32 20.00 10.32
CA SER A 196 5.53 20.62 11.38
C SER A 196 5.34 19.69 12.58
N LYS A 197 5.87 20.06 13.76
CA LYS A 197 5.67 19.28 15.00
C LYS A 197 4.21 19.21 15.44
N ILE A 198 3.43 20.27 15.23
CA ILE A 198 2.00 20.30 15.54
C ILE A 198 1.24 19.34 14.62
N GLY A 199 1.63 19.27 13.35
CA GLY A 199 1.07 18.30 12.41
C GLY A 199 1.33 16.85 12.84
N VAL A 200 2.47 16.55 13.49
CA VAL A 200 2.74 15.21 14.04
C VAL A 200 1.74 14.87 15.13
N LEU A 201 1.44 15.81 16.03
CA LEU A 201 0.49 15.58 17.12
C LEU A 201 -0.90 15.24 16.58
N VAL A 202 -1.40 16.02 15.61
CA VAL A 202 -2.68 15.73 14.93
C VAL A 202 -2.61 14.38 14.21
N PHE A 203 -1.46 14.08 13.58
CA PHE A 203 -1.19 12.80 12.93
C PHE A 203 -1.02 11.64 13.94
N ILE A 204 -0.87 11.87 15.23
CA ILE A 204 -0.90 10.77 16.20
C ILE A 204 -2.34 10.56 16.65
N LEU A 205 -3.03 11.64 17.03
CA LEU A 205 -4.37 11.61 17.59
C LEU A 205 -5.40 10.95 16.66
N VAL A 206 -5.44 11.37 15.39
CA VAL A 206 -6.38 10.79 14.43
C VAL A 206 -5.92 9.38 13.98
N GLY A 207 -4.65 9.04 14.16
CA GLY A 207 -4.07 7.76 13.77
C GLY A 207 -4.54 6.61 14.64
N PHE A 208 -4.88 6.91 15.90
CA PHE A 208 -5.44 5.96 16.85
C PHE A 208 -6.84 5.46 16.49
N LEU A 209 -7.57 6.13 15.57
CA LEU A 209 -8.86 5.62 15.09
C LEU A 209 -8.71 4.29 14.34
N LYS A 210 -7.62 4.09 13.57
CA LYS A 210 -7.38 2.86 12.80
C LYS A 210 -7.24 1.61 13.68
N PRO A 211 -6.32 1.54 14.66
CA PRO A 211 -6.20 0.36 15.53
C PRO A 211 -7.47 0.11 16.34
N GLY A 212 -8.22 1.15 16.73
CA GLY A 212 -9.52 1.00 17.37
C GLY A 212 -10.53 0.24 16.51
N TYR A 213 -10.64 0.59 15.23
CA TYR A 213 -11.49 -0.13 14.28
C TYR A 213 -11.01 -1.58 14.06
N TYR A 214 -9.70 -1.80 13.92
CA TYR A 214 -9.12 -3.13 13.73
C TYR A 214 -9.38 -4.06 14.93
N LEU A 215 -9.31 -3.55 16.15
CA LEU A 215 -9.66 -4.29 17.36
C LEU A 215 -11.14 -4.65 17.42
N PHE A 216 -12.02 -3.67 17.18
CA PHE A 216 -13.46 -3.90 17.10
C PHE A 216 -13.77 -5.02 16.10
N LYS A 217 -13.20 -4.94 14.89
CA LYS A 217 -13.44 -5.93 13.84
C LYS A 217 -12.94 -7.32 14.22
N THR A 218 -11.76 -7.41 14.83
CA THR A 218 -11.18 -8.66 15.30
C THR A 218 -12.07 -9.35 16.34
N ILE A 219 -12.57 -8.60 17.32
CA ILE A 219 -13.45 -9.12 18.38
C ILE A 219 -14.77 -9.62 17.79
N THR A 220 -15.41 -8.83 16.91
CA THR A 220 -16.66 -9.24 16.26
C THR A 220 -16.50 -10.53 15.46
N LEU A 221 -15.40 -10.66 14.71
CA LEU A 221 -15.11 -11.88 13.94
C LEU A 221 -14.79 -13.08 14.83
N TYR A 222 -14.08 -12.87 15.93
CA TYR A 222 -13.74 -13.92 16.88
C TYR A 222 -14.99 -14.49 17.56
N ILE A 223 -15.89 -13.63 18.03
CA ILE A 223 -17.17 -14.05 18.63
C ILE A 223 -18.03 -14.82 17.62
N HIS A 224 -18.07 -14.34 16.37
CA HIS A 224 -18.79 -15.04 15.31
C HIS A 224 -18.20 -16.43 15.06
N LEU A 225 -16.87 -16.54 14.98
CA LEU A 225 -16.17 -17.82 14.82
C LEU A 225 -16.46 -18.81 15.95
N SER A 226 -16.56 -18.33 17.20
CA SER A 226 -16.86 -19.20 18.36
C SER A 226 -18.30 -19.70 18.41
N ASN A 227 -19.22 -19.01 17.74
CA ASN A 227 -20.65 -19.36 17.72
C ASN A 227 -21.03 -20.25 16.51
N LEU A 228 -20.08 -20.56 15.62
CA LEU A 228 -20.29 -21.45 14.47
C LEU A 228 -20.43 -22.92 14.92
N GLN A 229 -21.43 -23.61 14.36
CA GLN A 229 -21.88 -24.94 14.76
C GLN A 229 -21.50 -25.96 13.68
N PRO A 230 -20.83 -27.08 14.01
CA PRO A 230 -20.02 -27.85 13.04
C PRO A 230 -20.83 -28.39 11.86
N ASN A 231 -20.76 -27.72 10.71
CA ASN A 231 -21.33 -28.15 9.42
C ASN A 231 -20.33 -27.93 8.26
N THR A 232 -20.49 -28.67 7.17
CA THR A 232 -19.53 -28.75 6.05
C THR A 232 -19.41 -27.49 5.18
N ASN A 233 -20.42 -26.62 5.13
CA ASN A 233 -20.32 -25.33 4.43
C ASN A 233 -19.49 -24.27 5.22
N GLU A 234 -19.10 -24.58 6.46
CA GLU A 234 -18.32 -23.67 7.31
C GLU A 234 -16.83 -23.61 6.97
N LEU A 235 -16.25 -24.58 6.26
CA LEU A 235 -14.80 -24.56 6.02
C LEU A 235 -14.38 -23.34 5.19
N THR A 236 -15.18 -23.01 4.18
CA THR A 236 -14.98 -21.82 3.34
C THR A 236 -15.20 -20.53 4.14
N GLU A 237 -16.22 -20.47 4.99
CA GLU A 237 -16.49 -19.32 5.88
C GLU A 237 -15.36 -19.11 6.89
N LYS A 238 -14.90 -20.17 7.56
CA LYS A 238 -13.77 -20.14 8.49
C LYS A 238 -12.50 -19.65 7.80
N PHE A 239 -12.22 -20.17 6.60
CA PHE A 239 -11.06 -19.75 5.81
C PHE A 239 -11.12 -18.25 5.44
N MET A 240 -12.29 -17.75 5.05
CA MET A 240 -12.52 -16.32 4.80
C MET A 240 -12.27 -15.47 6.05
N ILE A 241 -12.81 -15.88 7.20
CA ILE A 241 -12.62 -15.18 8.48
C ILE A 241 -11.13 -15.13 8.84
N TYR A 242 -10.39 -16.24 8.68
CA TYR A 242 -8.95 -16.25 8.91
C TYR A 242 -8.19 -15.31 7.97
N CYS A 243 -8.59 -15.20 6.70
CA CYS A 243 -7.99 -14.24 5.77
C CYS A 243 -8.22 -12.78 6.21
N ILE A 244 -9.39 -12.46 6.75
CA ILE A 244 -9.66 -11.11 7.28
C ILE A 244 -8.82 -10.87 8.52
N LEU A 245 -8.75 -11.83 9.44
CA LEU A 245 -7.95 -11.72 10.66
C LEU A 245 -6.47 -11.51 10.36
N THR A 246 -5.91 -12.26 9.40
CA THR A 246 -4.52 -12.07 8.97
C THR A 246 -4.32 -10.70 8.32
N SER A 247 -5.24 -10.26 7.46
CA SER A 247 -5.17 -8.92 6.84
C SER A 247 -5.23 -7.80 7.88
N VAL A 248 -6.07 -7.91 8.91
CA VAL A 248 -6.16 -6.96 10.02
C VAL A 248 -4.88 -6.97 10.86
N THR A 249 -4.28 -8.14 11.07
CA THR A 249 -3.02 -8.28 11.81
C THR A 249 -1.86 -7.63 11.07
N ILE A 250 -1.80 -7.78 9.74
CA ILE A 250 -0.83 -7.08 8.88
C ILE A 250 -1.08 -5.57 8.95
N ALA A 251 -2.34 -5.11 8.90
CA ALA A 251 -2.68 -3.70 8.99
C ALA A 251 -2.22 -3.07 10.33
N LEU A 252 -2.46 -3.76 11.45
CA LEU A 252 -1.98 -3.34 12.77
C LEU A 252 -0.45 -3.27 12.84
N SER A 253 0.22 -4.25 12.23
CA SER A 253 1.69 -4.30 12.19
C SER A 253 2.28 -3.15 11.37
N VAL A 254 1.70 -2.85 10.20
CA VAL A 254 2.09 -1.71 9.37
C VAL A 254 1.86 -0.38 10.10
N TRP A 255 0.71 -0.23 10.77
CA TRP A 255 0.42 0.95 11.58
C TRP A 255 1.44 1.15 12.70
N ALA A 256 1.80 0.07 13.42
CA ALA A 256 2.77 0.15 14.50
C ALA A 256 4.17 0.56 13.97
N LEU A 257 4.60 -0.04 12.86
CA LEU A 257 5.85 0.35 12.18
C LEU A 257 5.82 1.81 11.75
N LEU A 258 4.68 2.29 11.22
CA LEU A 258 4.51 3.67 10.79
C LEU A 258 4.65 4.64 11.98
N MET A 259 4.09 4.31 13.14
CA MET A 259 4.23 5.12 14.36
C MET A 259 5.67 5.14 14.90
N ILE A 260 6.37 4.01 14.83
CA ILE A 260 7.80 3.93 15.20
C ILE A 260 8.64 4.82 14.27
N GLU A 261 8.42 4.73 12.96
CA GLU A 261 9.16 5.51 11.97
C GLU A 261 8.85 7.00 12.06
N LEU A 262 7.60 7.36 12.36
CA LEU A 262 7.21 8.73 12.65
C LEU A 262 8.00 9.32 13.82
N PHE A 263 8.21 8.54 14.90
CA PHE A 263 8.99 8.97 16.04
C PHE A 263 10.45 9.26 15.66
N PHE A 264 11.07 8.42 14.83
CA PHE A 264 12.44 8.67 14.34
C PHE A 264 12.50 9.89 13.43
N VAL A 265 11.57 10.01 12.49
CA VAL A 265 11.55 11.11 11.51
C VAL A 265 11.30 12.46 12.18
N GLN A 266 10.41 12.54 13.18
CA GLN A 266 10.16 13.77 13.93
C GLN A 266 11.42 14.31 14.62
N ARG A 267 12.32 13.43 15.09
CA ARG A 267 13.59 13.83 15.72
C ARG A 267 14.58 14.45 14.72
N ASN A 268 14.32 14.33 13.42
CA ASN A 268 15.15 14.87 12.34
C ASN A 268 14.61 16.16 11.72
N PHE A 269 13.45 16.64 12.16
CA PHE A 269 12.90 17.90 11.66
C PHE A 269 13.79 19.10 11.98
N ASN A 270 13.86 20.05 11.05
CA ASN A 270 14.64 21.28 11.06
C ASN A 270 16.17 21.08 11.02
N LYS A 271 16.64 19.92 10.55
CA LYS A 271 18.08 19.63 10.41
C LYS A 271 18.65 19.85 9.00
N GLY A 272 17.95 20.59 8.14
CA GLY A 272 18.46 20.96 6.80
C GLY A 272 18.00 20.09 5.62
N LEU A 273 17.20 19.05 5.87
CA LEU A 273 16.76 18.09 4.85
C LEU A 273 15.77 18.75 3.86
N LYS A 274 14.85 19.56 4.39
CA LYS A 274 13.87 20.31 3.60
C LYS A 274 14.54 21.20 2.55
N GLU A 275 15.55 21.97 2.92
CA GLU A 275 16.24 22.92 2.04
C GLU A 275 16.96 22.21 0.88
N ARG A 276 17.51 21.01 1.14
CA ARG A 276 18.22 20.21 0.14
C ARG A 276 17.26 19.44 -0.78
N VAL A 277 16.18 18.89 -0.24
CA VAL A 277 15.18 18.15 -1.04
C VAL A 277 14.29 19.10 -1.87
N LEU A 278 13.91 20.28 -1.32
CA LEU A 278 13.20 21.31 -2.09
C LEU A 278 14.13 22.11 -3.02
N GLY A 279 15.41 22.28 -2.67
CA GLY A 279 16.38 22.96 -3.54
C GLY A 279 16.70 22.20 -4.84
N VAL A 280 16.46 20.89 -4.88
CA VAL A 280 16.65 20.03 -6.06
C VAL A 280 15.40 19.94 -6.95
N MET A 281 14.23 20.41 -6.49
CA MET A 281 13.14 20.74 -7.41
C MET A 281 13.48 22.12 -7.97
N PRO A 282 13.97 22.25 -9.22
CA PRO A 282 14.11 23.57 -9.79
C PRO A 282 12.70 24.11 -9.86
N THR A 283 12.40 25.09 -9.01
CA THR A 283 11.37 26.04 -9.36
C THR A 283 11.96 26.73 -10.57
N GLU A 284 11.58 26.27 -11.76
CA GLU A 284 12.07 26.66 -13.09
C GLU A 284 11.88 28.17 -13.38
N ARG A 285 11.47 28.96 -12.38
CA ARG A 285 11.31 30.41 -12.45
C ARG A 285 12.35 31.21 -11.67
N THR A 286 13.16 30.63 -10.79
CA THR A 286 14.13 31.40 -9.98
C THR A 286 15.58 31.27 -10.40
N GLY A 287 15.94 30.25 -11.20
CA GLY A 287 17.30 30.09 -11.73
C GLY A 287 17.70 31.12 -12.80
N LEU A 288 16.73 31.64 -13.57
CA LEU A 288 17.00 32.63 -14.62
C LEU A 288 17.14 34.06 -14.08
N LEU A 289 16.52 34.38 -12.95
CA LEU A 289 16.61 35.71 -12.35
C LEU A 289 17.90 35.91 -11.53
N SER A 290 18.47 34.84 -10.94
CA SER A 290 19.77 34.94 -10.28
C SER A 290 20.95 34.94 -11.26
N ALA A 291 20.84 34.25 -12.41
CA ALA A 291 21.87 34.29 -13.44
C ALA A 291 22.04 35.70 -14.05
N HIS A 292 20.93 36.44 -14.21
CA HIS A 292 20.97 37.81 -14.75
C HIS A 292 21.55 38.84 -13.78
N SER A 293 21.37 38.67 -12.45
CA SER A 293 21.94 39.60 -11.46
C SER A 293 23.45 39.42 -11.28
N TYR A 294 24.00 38.21 -11.48
CA TYR A 294 25.45 37.99 -11.45
C TYR A 294 26.18 38.51 -12.71
N GLN A 295 25.51 38.58 -13.86
CA GLN A 295 26.10 39.16 -15.07
C GLN A 295 26.09 40.70 -15.06
N ALA A 296 25.11 41.33 -14.43
CA ALA A 296 25.04 42.80 -14.34
C ALA A 296 26.16 43.40 -13.46
N VAL A 297 26.62 42.68 -12.42
CA VAL A 297 27.69 43.17 -11.53
C VAL A 297 29.08 43.07 -12.17
N ARG A 298 29.29 42.18 -13.14
CA ARG A 298 30.57 42.06 -13.86
C ARG A 298 30.78 43.06 -15.01
N LEU A 299 29.78 43.84 -15.36
CA LEU A 299 29.89 44.86 -16.42
C LEU A 299 30.19 46.27 -15.89
N TYR A 300 30.31 46.43 -14.58
CA TYR A 300 30.61 47.70 -13.91
C TYR A 300 31.86 47.66 -13.01
N GLN A 301 32.73 46.66 -13.17
CA GLN A 301 34.09 46.63 -12.63
C GLN A 301 35.07 46.43 -13.78
#